data_AF-A0A2Z2MM14-F1
#
_entry.id   AF-A0A2Z2MM14-F1
#
_cell.length_a   1.000
_cell.length_b   1.000
_cell.length_c   1.000
_cell.angle_alpha   90.00
_cell.angle_beta   90.00
_cell.angle_gamma   90.00
#
_symmetry.space_group_name_H-M   'P 1'
#
loop_
_entity.id
_entity.type
_entity.pdbx_description
1 polymer ?
#
loop_
_entity_poly.entity_id
_entity_poly.type
_entity_poly.pdbx_seq_one_letter_code
_entity_poly.pdbx_strand_id
1 'polypeptide(L)'
;MIKTEAILLVWGVRDEILKLLPVEGHWLYGEYDFIAKVEFEGWAEMEEFEKTIRALINGNTYKLLPVISSGTKIKGAVEVSEPALSVSAG
;
A
#
# COMPACT_ATOMS: atom_id res chain seq x y z
N MET A 1 3.55 -2.33 24.20
CA MET A 1 4.11 -2.82 22.93
C MET A 1 3.59 -1.94 21.82
N ILE A 2 4.47 -1.41 20.98
CA ILE A 2 4.09 -0.53 19.87
C ILE A 2 3.82 -1.47 18.69
N LYS A 3 2.55 -1.70 18.35
CA LYS A 3 2.20 -2.46 17.15
C LYS A 3 2.47 -1.57 15.94
N THR A 4 3.17 -2.11 14.95
CA THR A 4 3.43 -1.39 13.70
C THR A 4 2.47 -1.91 12.66
N GLU A 5 1.58 -1.06 12.19
CA GLU A 5 0.62 -1.42 11.15
C GLU A 5 1.18 -0.98 9.79
N ALA A 6 0.87 -1.69 8.72
CA ALA A 6 1.18 -1.28 7.36
C ALA A 6 0.07 -1.69 6.39
N ILE A 7 -0.02 -0.97 5.28
CA ILE A 7 -0.89 -1.28 4.16
C ILE A 7 -0.01 -1.70 2.99
N LEU A 8 -0.23 -2.91 2.49
CA LEU A 8 0.36 -3.42 1.27
C LEU A 8 -0.62 -3.18 0.11
N LEU A 9 -0.15 -2.45 -0.90
CA LEU A 9 -0.84 -2.21 -2.16
C LEU A 9 -0.08 -2.94 -3.27
N VAL A 10 -0.81 -3.62 -4.14
CA VAL A 10 -0.22 -4.36 -5.27
C VAL A 10 -1.03 -4.07 -6.54
N TRP A 11 -0.35 -3.86 -7.67
CA TRP A 11 -0.96 -3.59 -8.97
C TRP A 11 -0.15 -4.24 -10.10
N GLY A 12 -0.80 -4.70 -11.16
CA GLY A 12 -0.11 -5.31 -12.31
C GLY A 12 0.64 -6.61 -11.97
N VAL A 13 0.23 -7.29 -10.89
CA VAL A 13 0.77 -8.60 -10.46
C VAL A 13 -0.24 -9.68 -10.78
N ARG A 14 0.24 -10.83 -11.25
CA ARG A 14 -0.62 -11.98 -11.58
C ARG A 14 -1.32 -12.53 -10.34
N ASP A 15 -2.53 -13.05 -10.53
CA ASP A 15 -3.35 -13.64 -9.47
C ASP A 15 -2.65 -14.81 -8.76
N GLU A 16 -1.81 -15.54 -9.49
CA GLU A 16 -0.99 -16.64 -8.95
C GLU A 16 -0.01 -16.16 -7.89
N ILE A 17 0.60 -14.99 -8.09
CA ILE A 17 1.55 -14.40 -7.13
C ILE A 17 0.79 -13.78 -5.96
N LEU A 18 -0.36 -13.14 -6.22
CA LEU A 18 -1.21 -12.59 -5.17
C LEU A 18 -1.71 -13.67 -4.20
N LYS A 19 -2.02 -14.88 -4.70
CA LYS A 19 -2.40 -16.04 -3.86
C LYS A 19 -1.26 -16.62 -3.03
N LEU A 20 0.00 -16.33 -3.39
CA LEU A 20 1.19 -16.77 -2.65
C LEU A 20 1.58 -15.80 -1.54
N LEU A 21 0.96 -14.62 -1.49
CA LEU A 21 1.24 -13.65 -0.46
C LEU A 21 0.82 -14.20 0.91
N PRO A 22 1.70 -14.19 1.92
CA PRO A 22 1.38 -14.63 3.28
C PRO A 22 0.57 -13.57 4.04
N VAL A 23 -0.40 -12.93 3.38
CA VAL A 23 -1.28 -11.90 3.96
C VAL A 23 -2.69 -12.06 3.47
N GLU A 24 -3.64 -11.84 4.37
CA GLU A 24 -5.05 -11.75 4.03
C GLU A 24 -5.38 -10.31 3.63
N GLY A 25 -5.98 -10.17 2.45
CA GLY A 25 -6.32 -8.87 1.87
C GLY A 25 -7.56 -8.96 1.00
N HIS A 26 -7.96 -7.80 0.50
CA HIS A 26 -9.09 -7.64 -0.40
C HIS A 26 -8.60 -7.38 -1.82
N TRP A 27 -9.30 -8.00 -2.77
CA TRP A 27 -9.12 -7.71 -4.19
C TRP A 27 -9.76 -6.35 -4.47
N LEU A 28 -9.02 -5.48 -5.13
CA LEU A 28 -9.54 -4.21 -5.61
C LEU A 28 -9.80 -4.33 -7.10
N TYR A 29 -10.96 -3.83 -7.54
CA TYR A 29 -11.29 -3.70 -8.95
C TYR A 29 -11.16 -2.23 -9.32
N GLY A 30 -10.00 -1.84 -9.87
CA GLY A 30 -9.68 -0.45 -10.18
C GLY A 30 -8.20 -0.24 -10.51
N GLU A 31 -7.57 0.77 -9.90
CA GLU A 31 -6.14 1.10 -10.09
C GLU A 31 -5.19 0.11 -9.41
N TYR A 32 -5.67 -0.59 -8.38
CA TYR A 32 -4.93 -1.62 -7.65
C TYR A 32 -5.64 -2.96 -7.83
N ASP A 33 -4.85 -4.03 -7.92
CA ASP A 33 -5.37 -5.39 -8.00
C ASP A 33 -5.62 -5.98 -6.60
N PHE A 34 -4.84 -5.56 -5.61
CA PHE A 34 -4.89 -6.12 -4.26
C PHE A 34 -4.47 -5.11 -3.18
N ILE A 35 -5.18 -5.14 -2.06
CA ILE A 35 -4.85 -4.39 -0.86
C ILE A 35 -4.88 -5.32 0.36
N ALA A 36 -3.82 -5.32 1.15
CA ALA A 36 -3.75 -6.06 2.41
C ALA A 36 -3.35 -5.13 3.55
N LYS A 37 -3.97 -5.32 4.72
CA LYS A 37 -3.51 -4.69 5.95
C LYS A 37 -2.68 -5.71 6.71
N VAL A 38 -1.46 -5.32 7.09
CA VAL A 38 -0.51 -6.19 7.79
C VAL A 38 -0.16 -5.54 9.12
N GLU A 39 -0.19 -6.33 10.18
CA GLU A 39 0.21 -5.89 11.52
C GLU A 39 1.51 -6.61 11.89
N PHE A 40 2.50 -5.85 12.34
CA PHE A 40 3.81 -6.35 12.73
C PHE A 40 4.04 -6.10 14.21
N GLU A 41 4.73 -7.03 14.86
CA GLU A 41 5.11 -6.88 16.27
C GLU A 41 6.29 -5.92 16.45
N GLY A 42 6.99 -5.58 15.36
CA GLY A 42 8.02 -4.55 15.35
C GLY A 42 8.63 -4.29 13.97
N TRP A 43 9.58 -3.36 13.93
CA TRP A 43 10.26 -2.93 12.69
C TRP A 43 11.05 -4.04 11.99
N ALA A 44 11.64 -4.98 12.75
CA ALA A 44 12.40 -6.09 12.18
C ALA A 44 11.51 -7.00 11.32
N GLU A 45 10.32 -7.33 11.83
CA GLU A 45 9.35 -8.18 11.14
C GLU A 45 8.79 -7.52 9.88
N MET A 46 8.58 -6.19 9.93
CA MET A 46 8.22 -5.40 8.75
C MET A 46 9.31 -5.43 7.67
N GLU A 47 10.59 -5.35 8.04
CA GLU A 47 11.71 -5.40 7.08
C GLU A 47 11.83 -6.79 6.41
N GLU A 48 11.66 -7.86 7.19
CA GLU A 48 11.64 -9.24 6.67
C GLU A 48 10.46 -9.48 5.72
N PHE A 49 9.32 -8.91 6.06
CA PHE A 49 8.14 -8.94 5.20
C PHE A 49 8.40 -8.20 3.88
N GLU A 50 8.95 -6.98 3.93
CA GLU A 50 9.28 -6.22 2.71
C GLU A 50 10.25 -6.99 1.80
N LYS A 51 11.28 -7.64 2.37
CA LYS A 51 12.21 -8.48 1.61
C LYS A 51 11.49 -9.65 0.93
N THR A 52 10.55 -10.28 1.63
CA THR A 52 9.75 -11.39 1.09
C THR A 52 8.87 -10.92 -0.06
N ILE A 53 8.17 -9.80 0.11
CA ILE A 53 7.32 -9.21 -0.93
C ILE A 53 8.16 -8.81 -2.14
N ARG A 54 9.32 -8.19 -1.94
CA ARG A 54 10.24 -7.83 -3.03
C ARG A 54 10.75 -9.05 -3.79
N ALA A 55 10.96 -10.18 -3.11
CA ALA A 55 11.39 -11.42 -3.73
C ALA A 55 10.25 -12.10 -4.52
N LEU A 56 9.02 -12.04 -4.00
CA LEU A 56 7.83 -12.60 -4.65
C LEU A 56 7.39 -11.75 -5.85
N ILE A 57 7.33 -10.44 -5.67
CA ILE A 57 6.92 -9.46 -6.66
C ILE A 57 8.22 -8.88 -7.23
N ASN A 58 8.76 -9.56 -8.24
CA ASN A 58 10.02 -9.23 -8.92
C ASN A 58 9.91 -7.96 -9.80
N GLY A 59 9.31 -6.89 -9.27
CA GLY A 59 8.98 -5.66 -9.96
C GLY A 59 8.53 -4.55 -9.02
N ASN A 60 8.53 -3.31 -9.53
CA ASN A 60 8.11 -2.11 -8.82
C ASN A 60 6.57 -1.95 -8.76
N THR A 61 5.86 -3.08 -8.67
CA THR A 61 4.40 -3.25 -8.79
C THR A 61 3.73 -3.45 -7.43
N TYR A 62 4.43 -3.13 -6.35
CA TYR A 62 3.90 -3.13 -5.00
C TYR A 62 4.32 -1.86 -4.25
N LYS A 63 3.57 -1.50 -3.21
CA LYS A 63 3.86 -0.39 -2.31
C LYS A 63 3.46 -0.78 -0.90
N LEU A 64 4.43 -0.76 0.01
CA LEU A 64 4.22 -0.98 1.43
C LEU A 64 4.20 0.38 2.14
N LEU A 65 3.09 0.71 2.79
CA LEU A 65 2.88 1.98 3.48
C LEU A 65 2.76 1.72 4.98
N PRO A 66 3.77 2.04 5.81
CA PRO A 66 3.63 1.95 7.26
C PRO A 66 2.56 2.93 7.77
N VAL A 67 1.58 2.40 8.48
CA VAL A 67 0.56 3.16 9.21
C VAL A 67 1.11 3.40 10.62
N ILE A 68 1.67 4.59 10.81
CA ILE A 68 2.06 5.05 12.13
C ILE A 68 0.78 5.52 12.82
N SER A 69 0.24 4.68 13.71
CA SER A 69 -0.93 5.02 14.55
C SER A 69 -0.54 6.09 15.58
N SER A 70 -0.41 7.33 15.12
CA SER A 70 -0.25 8.52 15.96
C SER A 70 -0.94 9.71 15.29
N GLY A 71 -2.27 9.69 15.25
CA GLY A 71 -3.13 10.88 15.07
C GLY A 71 -2.82 11.85 13.92
N THR A 72 -2.01 11.47 12.95
CA THR A 72 -1.44 12.37 11.94
C THR A 72 -1.74 11.81 10.58
N LYS A 73 -2.71 12.48 9.94
CA LYS A 73 -3.06 12.45 8.52
C LYS A 73 -1.84 12.16 7.65
N ILE A 74 -1.73 10.93 7.14
CA ILE A 74 -0.78 10.58 6.09
C ILE A 74 -1.11 11.41 4.84
N LYS A 75 -0.32 12.46 4.62
CA LYS A 75 -0.23 13.15 3.33
C LYS A 75 0.56 12.24 2.39
N GLY A 76 -0.10 11.65 1.40
CA GLY A 76 0.60 11.14 0.21
C GLY A 76 0.12 9.81 -0.33
N ALA A 77 -1.06 9.80 -0.97
CA ALA A 77 -1.33 9.03 -2.19
C ALA A 77 -2.75 9.34 -2.72
N VAL A 78 -3.01 10.61 -3.06
CA VAL A 78 -3.86 10.96 -4.20
C VAL A 78 -3.56 12.42 -4.55
N GLU A 79 -2.64 12.65 -5.48
CA GLU A 79 -2.68 13.88 -6.27
C GLU A 79 -3.68 13.62 -7.39
N VAL A 80 -4.96 13.84 -7.11
CA VAL A 80 -5.92 14.14 -8.16
C VAL A 80 -5.53 15.51 -8.72
N SER A 81 -4.66 15.50 -9.72
CA SER A 81 -4.47 16.65 -10.59
C SER A 81 -5.73 16.78 -11.43
N GLU A 82 -6.66 17.64 -11.04
CA GLU A 82 -7.55 18.27 -12.02
C GLU A 82 -7.63 19.79 -11.81
N PRO A 83 -7.70 20.53 -12.93
CA PRO A 83 -6.99 21.79 -13.10
C PRO A 83 -7.77 23.00 -12.55
N ALA A 84 -7.01 24.05 -12.26
CA ALA A 84 -7.52 25.38 -11.98
C ALA A 84 -8.47 25.85 -13.10
N LEU A 85 -9.78 25.88 -12.83
CA LEU A 85 -10.68 26.72 -13.61
C LEU A 85 -10.81 28.07 -12.90
N SER A 86 -9.94 28.98 -13.33
CA SER A 86 -10.12 30.42 -13.14
C SER A 86 -11.35 30.86 -13.93
N VAL A 87 -12.39 31.34 -13.24
CA VAL A 87 -13.38 32.22 -13.85
C VAL A 87 -13.55 33.46 -12.98
N SER A 88 -12.88 34.54 -13.41
CA SER A 88 -13.31 35.90 -13.13
C SER A 88 -14.46 36.27 -14.06
N ALA A 89 -15.42 37.07 -13.55
CA ALA A 89 -16.39 37.95 -14.24
C ALA A 89 -17.78 37.78 -13.61
N GLY A 90 -18.48 38.82 -13.15
CA GLY A 90 -18.23 40.25 -13.17
C GLY A 90 -19.28 40.98 -12.33
#